data_AF-A9WCT8-F1
#
_entry.id   AF-A9WCT8-F1
#
_cell.length_a   1.000
_cell.length_b   1.000
_cell.length_c   1.000
_cell.angle_alpha   90.00
_cell.angle_beta   90.00
_cell.angle_gamma   90.00
#
_symmetry.space_group_name_H-M   'P 1'
#
loop_
_entity.id
_entity.type
_entity.pdbx_description
1 polymer ?
#
loop_
_entity_poly.entity_id
_entity_poly.type
_entity_poly.pdbx_seq_one_letter_code
_entity_poly.pdbx_strand_id
1 'polypeptide(L)'
;MSSPLRNPRQLITVLIAGVSGLIVLLDFVGAGPAVSTIAVVLVRWAALITAIAVAIGVLSVFFVHLRRARSRSAEAGYSLVLLAGMIVVIVAGIFYPTRTATGLSLPTTLADPPIRTVFRLIYEPLAASLLALLSFFALSAMLRAMRSGRIEAVFVVAVALIALIIQLPPLTLVPIIGQTVQWVNDYLVAAGARGLLLGSAIGALVAGVRLLIGFDMPYADR
;
A
#
# COMPACT_ATOMS: atom_id res chain seq x y z
N MET A 1 17.37 -25.66 8.85
CA MET A 1 18.01 -24.50 8.22
C MET A 1 19.17 -25.01 7.36
N SER A 2 18.91 -25.34 6.10
CA SER A 2 19.97 -25.72 5.16
C SER A 2 20.76 -24.46 4.81
N SER A 3 22.05 -24.44 5.18
CA SER A 3 22.95 -23.34 4.78
C SER A 3 22.87 -23.13 3.26
N PRO A 4 22.77 -21.89 2.75
CA PRO A 4 22.75 -21.59 1.31
C PRO A 4 23.99 -22.12 0.58
N LEU A 5 25.05 -22.47 1.32
CA LEU A 5 26.25 -23.14 0.83
C LEU A 5 26.02 -24.59 0.33
N ARG A 6 24.84 -25.18 0.56
CA ARG A 6 24.55 -26.57 0.15
C ARG A 6 23.94 -26.70 -1.24
N ASN A 7 23.35 -25.64 -1.80
CA ASN A 7 22.73 -25.68 -3.12
C ASN A 7 23.32 -24.59 -4.04
N PRO A 8 24.12 -24.97 -5.06
CA PRO A 8 24.82 -24.00 -5.90
C PRO A 8 23.86 -23.06 -6.67
N ARG A 9 22.64 -23.52 -6.98
CA ARG A 9 21.64 -22.67 -7.64
C ARG A 9 21.14 -21.55 -6.74
N GLN A 10 20.87 -21.85 -5.47
CA GLN A 10 20.41 -20.87 -4.49
C GLN A 10 21.50 -19.83 -4.21
N LEU A 11 22.75 -20.27 -4.10
CA LEU A 11 23.90 -19.39 -3.92
C LEU A 11 24.05 -18.40 -5.08
N ILE A 12 23.96 -18.87 -6.33
CA ILE A 12 24.05 -18.00 -7.52
C ILE A 12 22.95 -16.95 -7.51
N THR A 13 21.70 -17.34 -7.22
CA THR A 13 20.58 -16.38 -7.22
C THR A 13 20.70 -15.34 -6.10
N VAL A 14 21.12 -15.76 -4.90
CA VAL A 14 21.38 -14.83 -3.79
C VAL A 14 22.53 -13.89 -4.11
N LEU A 15 23.61 -14.38 -4.73
CA LEU A 15 24.72 -13.53 -5.15
C LEU A 15 24.27 -12.50 -6.20
N ILE A 16 23.48 -12.91 -7.19
CA ILE A 16 22.94 -11.99 -8.21
C ILE A 16 22.06 -10.92 -7.55
N ALA A 17 21.11 -11.33 -6.71
CA ALA A 17 20.21 -10.40 -6.01
C ALA A 17 20.98 -9.45 -5.08
N GLY A 18 21.85 -9.99 -4.22
CA GLY A 18 22.64 -9.22 -3.26
C GLY A 18 23.62 -8.26 -3.92
N VAL A 19 24.36 -8.69 -4.93
CA VAL A 19 25.32 -7.83 -5.65
C VAL A 19 24.60 -6.74 -6.45
N SER A 20 23.53 -7.09 -7.17
CA SER A 20 22.76 -6.08 -7.92
C SER A 20 22.13 -5.05 -6.99
N GLY A 21 21.55 -5.47 -5.87
CA GLY A 21 21.02 -4.56 -4.86
C GLY A 21 22.10 -3.69 -4.21
N LEU A 22 23.27 -4.25 -3.90
CA LEU A 22 24.39 -3.50 -3.35
C LEU A 22 24.88 -2.42 -4.31
N ILE A 23 25.00 -2.72 -5.62
CA ILE A 23 25.40 -1.73 -6.63
C ILE A 23 24.42 -0.55 -6.67
N VAL A 24 23.10 -0.83 -6.63
CA VAL A 24 22.07 0.21 -6.62
C VAL A 24 22.12 1.03 -5.32
N LEU A 25 22.37 0.41 -4.17
CA LEU A 25 22.55 1.11 -2.90
C LEU A 25 23.81 2.00 -2.90
N LEU A 26 24.89 1.57 -3.54
CA LEU A 26 26.10 2.38 -3.69
C LEU A 26 25.87 3.60 -4.59
N ASP A 27 25.12 3.44 -5.69
CA ASP A 27 24.70 4.56 -6.53
C ASP A 27 23.87 5.58 -5.74
N PHE A 28 22.94 5.11 -4.90
CA PHE A 28 22.12 5.97 -4.05
C PHE A 28 22.93 6.87 -3.12
N VAL A 29 24.09 6.42 -2.61
CA VAL A 29 24.99 7.21 -1.75
C VAL A 29 25.98 8.07 -2.55
N GLY A 30 25.97 7.97 -3.88
CA GLY A 30 26.84 8.76 -4.76
C GLY A 30 28.24 8.19 -4.92
N ALA A 31 28.40 6.87 -4.95
CA ALA A 31 29.70 6.16 -5.05
C ALA A 31 30.49 6.40 -6.36
N GLY A 32 29.99 7.24 -7.27
CA GLY A 32 30.71 7.75 -8.44
C GLY A 32 30.14 7.30 -9.80
N PRO A 33 30.65 7.85 -10.91
CA PRO A 33 30.04 7.69 -12.24
C PRO A 33 30.01 6.24 -12.77
N ALA A 34 31.02 5.44 -12.42
CA ALA A 34 31.11 4.04 -12.85
C ALA A 34 30.01 3.18 -12.23
N VAL A 35 29.77 3.33 -10.92
CA VAL A 35 28.68 2.65 -10.20
C VAL A 35 27.33 3.08 -10.77
N SER A 36 27.17 4.38 -11.00
CA SER A 36 25.92 4.94 -11.54
C SER A 36 25.55 4.38 -12.91
N THR A 37 26.52 4.25 -13.81
CA THR A 37 26.30 3.67 -15.14
C THR A 37 25.75 2.24 -15.06
N ILE A 38 26.31 1.42 -14.17
CA ILE A 38 25.88 0.03 -13.97
C ILE A 38 24.52 -0.02 -13.28
N ALA A 39 24.31 0.79 -12.24
CA ALA A 39 23.05 0.87 -11.51
C ALA A 39 21.89 1.28 -12.43
N VAL A 40 22.09 2.25 -13.32
CA VAL A 40 21.08 2.65 -14.31
C VAL A 40 20.70 1.49 -15.23
N VAL A 41 21.67 0.70 -15.68
CA VAL A 41 21.38 -0.49 -16.51
C VAL A 41 20.58 -1.52 -15.72
N LEU A 42 20.98 -1.82 -14.48
CA LEU A 42 20.27 -2.76 -13.60
C LEU A 42 18.83 -2.30 -13.32
N VAL A 43 18.62 -1.01 -13.00
CA VAL A 43 17.31 -0.43 -12.74
C VAL A 43 16.43 -0.46 -14.00
N ARG A 44 16.99 -0.22 -15.19
CA ARG A 44 16.25 -0.34 -16.46
C ARG A 44 15.78 -1.77 -16.73
N TRP A 45 16.64 -2.75 -16.50
CA TRP A 45 16.25 -4.17 -16.60
C TRP A 45 15.19 -4.53 -15.56
N ALA A 46 15.36 -4.09 -14.32
CA ALA A 46 14.36 -4.29 -13.27
C ALA A 46 13.01 -3.68 -13.67
N ALA A 47 12.99 -2.44 -14.16
CA ALA A 47 11.77 -1.78 -14.62
C ALA A 47 11.09 -2.53 -15.78
N LEU A 48 11.87 -3.04 -16.74
CA LEU A 48 11.33 -3.85 -17.85
C LEU A 48 10.71 -5.15 -17.33
N ILE A 49 11.41 -5.88 -16.46
CA ILE A 49 10.92 -7.13 -15.87
C ILE A 49 9.66 -6.85 -15.04
N THR A 50 9.64 -5.78 -14.24
CA THR A 50 8.47 -5.36 -13.48
C THR A 50 7.29 -5.04 -14.38
N ALA A 51 7.48 -4.31 -15.49
CA ALA A 51 6.41 -4.02 -16.43
C ALA A 51 5.82 -5.29 -17.04
N ILE A 52 6.65 -6.24 -17.45
CA ILE A 52 6.21 -7.54 -17.96
C ILE A 52 5.49 -8.33 -16.87
N ALA A 53 6.02 -8.35 -15.65
CA ALA A 53 5.42 -9.05 -14.51
C ALA A 53 4.04 -8.49 -14.16
N VAL A 54 3.86 -7.16 -14.18
CA VAL A 54 2.56 -6.52 -13.98
C VAL A 54 1.59 -6.93 -15.08
N ALA A 55 2.00 -6.93 -16.35
CA ALA A 55 1.15 -7.36 -17.45
C ALA A 55 0.71 -8.83 -17.29
N ILE A 56 1.64 -9.73 -16.95
CA ILE A 56 1.34 -11.14 -16.65
C ILE A 56 0.40 -11.25 -15.45
N GLY A 57 0.61 -10.46 -14.39
CA GLY A 57 -0.24 -10.42 -13.20
C GLY A 57 -1.68 -10.05 -13.54
N VAL A 58 -1.88 -8.99 -14.33
CA VAL A 58 -3.21 -8.56 -14.79
C VAL A 58 -3.86 -9.66 -15.65
N LEU A 59 -3.13 -10.25 -16.59
CA LEU A 59 -3.64 -11.33 -17.44
C LEU A 59 -4.01 -12.58 -16.61
N SER A 60 -3.20 -12.92 -15.62
CA SER A 60 -3.47 -14.04 -14.72
C SER A 60 -4.80 -13.85 -13.97
N VAL A 61 -4.99 -12.68 -13.36
CA VAL A 61 -6.25 -12.32 -12.69
C VAL A 61 -7.42 -12.36 -13.68
N PHE A 62 -7.25 -11.79 -14.88
CA PHE A 62 -8.27 -11.81 -15.92
C PHE A 62 -8.70 -13.24 -16.27
N PHE A 63 -7.77 -14.13 -16.59
CA PHE A 63 -8.11 -15.49 -17.02
C PHE A 63 -8.70 -16.35 -15.89
N VAL A 64 -8.20 -16.20 -14.66
CA VAL A 64 -8.74 -16.91 -13.49
C VAL A 64 -10.20 -16.51 -13.25
N HIS A 65 -10.49 -15.21 -13.24
CA HIS A 65 -11.85 -14.72 -13.00
C HIS A 65 -12.76 -14.90 -14.20
N LEU A 66 -12.24 -14.88 -15.43
CA LEU A 66 -13.03 -15.19 -16.63
C LEU A 66 -13.50 -16.65 -16.63
N ARG A 67 -12.61 -17.59 -16.26
CA ARG A 67 -12.98 -18.99 -16.10
C ARG A 67 -14.04 -19.18 -15.01
N ARG A 68 -13.87 -18.49 -13.87
CA ARG A 68 -14.81 -18.54 -12.74
C ARG A 68 -16.18 -17.93 -13.07
N ALA A 69 -16.20 -16.85 -13.84
CA ALA A 69 -17.42 -16.23 -14.33
C ALA A 69 -18.19 -17.17 -15.28
N ARG A 70 -17.47 -17.93 -16.12
CA ARG A 70 -18.07 -18.93 -17.03
C ARG A 70 -18.59 -20.18 -16.30
N SER A 71 -18.01 -20.56 -15.18
CA SER A 71 -18.33 -21.81 -14.49
C SER A 71 -19.62 -21.79 -13.63
N ARG A 72 -20.51 -20.79 -13.79
CA ARG A 72 -21.78 -20.60 -13.03
C ARG A 72 -21.69 -20.90 -11.53
N SER A 73 -20.55 -20.62 -10.91
CA SER A 73 -20.37 -20.77 -9.47
C SER A 73 -21.13 -19.69 -8.71
N ALA A 74 -21.47 -19.93 -7.43
CA ALA A 74 -22.12 -18.94 -6.57
C ALA A 74 -21.33 -17.61 -6.50
N GLU A 75 -20.01 -17.64 -6.74
CA GLU A 75 -19.12 -16.48 -6.74
C GLU A 75 -18.86 -15.88 -8.13
N ALA A 76 -19.57 -16.33 -9.17
CA ALA A 76 -19.43 -15.78 -10.53
C ALA A 76 -19.76 -14.28 -10.58
N GLY A 77 -20.73 -13.82 -9.80
CA GLY A 77 -21.11 -12.40 -9.70
C GLY A 77 -19.95 -11.52 -9.26
N TYR A 78 -19.22 -11.90 -8.20
CA TYR A 78 -18.05 -11.14 -7.73
C TYR A 78 -16.93 -11.10 -8.76
N SER A 79 -16.74 -12.20 -9.51
CA SER A 79 -15.76 -12.25 -10.58
C SER A 79 -16.13 -11.32 -11.74
N LEU A 80 -17.41 -11.19 -12.07
CA LEU A 80 -17.88 -10.23 -13.09
C LEU A 80 -17.66 -8.79 -12.66
N VAL A 81 -17.95 -8.45 -11.39
CA VAL A 81 -17.70 -7.10 -10.85
C VAL A 81 -16.21 -6.75 -10.92
N LEU A 82 -15.32 -7.69 -10.55
CA LEU A 82 -13.88 -7.48 -10.63
C LEU A 82 -13.42 -7.26 -12.07
N LEU A 83 -13.86 -8.10 -13.01
CA LEU A 83 -13.51 -7.98 -14.43
C LEU A 83 -14.01 -6.66 -15.02
N ALA A 84 -15.25 -6.27 -14.71
CA ALA A 84 -15.82 -5.01 -15.15
C ALA A 84 -15.04 -3.81 -14.59
N GLY A 85 -14.74 -3.81 -13.29
CA GLY A 85 -13.95 -2.76 -12.65
C GLY A 85 -12.54 -2.63 -13.25
N MET A 86 -11.88 -3.76 -13.50
CA MET A 86 -10.57 -3.79 -14.15
C MET A 86 -10.62 -3.18 -15.56
N ILE A 87 -11.60 -3.56 -16.38
CA ILE A 87 -11.78 -3.00 -17.72
C ILE A 87 -12.06 -1.49 -17.63
N VAL A 88 -12.94 -1.06 -16.73
CA VAL A 88 -13.27 0.37 -16.54
C VAL A 88 -12.02 1.17 -16.19
N VAL A 89 -11.19 0.71 -15.25
CA VAL A 89 -9.98 1.42 -14.84
C VAL A 89 -8.95 1.48 -15.98
N ILE A 90 -8.72 0.38 -16.69
CA ILE A 90 -7.77 0.33 -17.81
C ILE A 90 -8.24 1.24 -18.95
N VAL A 91 -9.51 1.15 -19.34
CA VAL A 91 -10.06 1.94 -20.44
C VAL A 91 -10.10 3.42 -20.08
N ALA A 92 -10.56 3.76 -18.87
CA ALA A 92 -10.60 5.14 -18.42
C ALA A 92 -9.20 5.75 -18.26
N GLY A 93 -8.24 4.95 -17.78
CA GLY A 93 -6.86 5.39 -17.60
C GLY A 93 -6.08 5.60 -18.91
N ILE A 94 -6.52 5.02 -20.02
CA ILE A 94 -5.83 5.13 -21.33
C ILE A 94 -6.57 6.06 -22.29
N PHE A 95 -7.90 5.94 -22.35
CA PHE A 95 -8.68 6.52 -23.45
C PHE A 95 -9.59 7.68 -23.04
N TYR A 96 -9.79 7.93 -21.74
CA TYR A 96 -10.69 9.00 -21.31
C TYR A 96 -9.99 10.36 -21.36
N PRO A 97 -10.35 11.26 -22.28
CA PRO A 97 -9.64 12.51 -22.45
C PRO A 97 -9.81 13.42 -21.23
N THR A 98 -8.70 14.02 -20.81
CA THR A 98 -8.65 14.97 -19.70
C THR A 98 -8.48 16.37 -20.25
N ARG A 99 -9.13 17.34 -19.59
CA ARG A 99 -8.91 18.75 -19.90
C ARG A 99 -7.64 19.23 -19.20
N THR A 100 -6.69 19.70 -19.98
CA THR A 100 -5.45 20.34 -19.51
C THR A 100 -5.43 21.81 -19.94
N ALA A 101 -4.48 22.59 -19.40
CA ALA A 101 -4.35 24.02 -19.70
C ALA A 101 -4.13 24.32 -21.19
N THR A 102 -3.65 23.33 -21.97
CA THR A 102 -3.34 23.45 -23.39
C THR A 102 -4.34 22.75 -24.31
N GLY A 103 -5.43 22.16 -23.77
CA GLY A 103 -6.50 21.54 -24.56
C GLY A 103 -7.01 20.21 -24.00
N LEU A 104 -7.46 19.32 -24.89
CA LEU A 104 -7.78 17.93 -24.56
C LEU A 104 -6.52 17.06 -24.74
N SER A 105 -6.12 16.36 -23.69
CA SER A 105 -5.02 15.38 -23.76
C SER A 105 -5.47 14.04 -23.20
N LEU A 106 -4.84 12.95 -23.62
CA LEU A 106 -5.04 11.66 -22.97
C LEU A 106 -4.35 11.64 -21.59
N PRO A 107 -4.83 10.80 -20.65
CA PRO A 107 -4.17 10.67 -19.36
C PRO A 107 -2.75 10.14 -19.57
N THR A 108 -1.81 10.78 -18.89
CA THR A 108 -0.39 10.38 -18.90
C THR A 108 0.05 9.86 -17.54
N THR A 109 -0.73 10.12 -16.50
CA THR A 109 -0.42 9.74 -15.13
C THR A 109 -1.60 9.05 -14.46
N LEU A 110 -1.30 8.21 -13.47
CA LEU A 110 -2.30 7.57 -12.64
C LEU A 110 -3.06 8.57 -11.73
N ALA A 111 -2.57 9.80 -11.60
CA ALA A 111 -3.19 10.86 -10.82
C ALA A 111 -4.24 11.65 -11.61
N ASP A 112 -4.39 11.38 -12.92
CA ASP A 112 -5.28 12.11 -13.78
C ASP A 112 -6.77 11.91 -13.41
N PRO A 113 -7.64 12.89 -13.74
CA PRO A 113 -9.05 12.91 -13.36
C PRO A 113 -9.85 11.60 -13.53
N PRO A 114 -9.72 10.80 -14.60
CA PRO A 114 -10.51 9.57 -14.75
C PRO A 114 -10.20 8.56 -13.64
N ILE A 115 -8.93 8.31 -13.35
CA ILE A 115 -8.51 7.33 -12.34
C ILE A 115 -8.83 7.86 -10.94
N ARG A 116 -8.54 9.14 -10.69
CA ARG A 116 -8.88 9.79 -9.41
C ARG A 116 -10.38 9.73 -9.11
N THR A 117 -11.22 9.90 -10.13
CA THR A 117 -12.68 9.81 -9.99
C THR A 117 -13.11 8.39 -9.59
N VAL A 118 -12.55 7.36 -10.22
CA VAL A 118 -12.82 5.97 -9.83
C VAL A 118 -12.40 5.73 -8.38
N PHE A 119 -11.24 6.22 -7.97
CA PHE A 119 -10.76 6.09 -6.60
C PHE A 119 -11.71 6.76 -5.60
N ARG A 120 -12.14 7.97 -5.88
CA ARG A 120 -13.07 8.72 -5.03
C ARG A 120 -14.47 8.10 -4.94
N LEU A 121 -14.98 7.54 -6.05
CA LEU A 121 -16.33 6.99 -6.10
C LEU A 121 -16.42 5.54 -5.61
N ILE A 122 -15.34 4.77 -5.75
CA ILE A 122 -15.35 3.34 -5.44
C ILE A 122 -14.46 3.04 -4.24
N TYR A 123 -13.18 3.44 -4.28
CA TYR A 123 -12.22 3.08 -3.24
C TYR A 123 -12.49 3.79 -1.92
N GLU A 124 -12.70 5.12 -1.93
CA GLU A 124 -12.91 5.91 -0.70
C GLU A 124 -14.13 5.42 0.11
N PRO A 125 -15.33 5.19 -0.48
CA PRO A 125 -16.47 4.68 0.28
C PRO A 125 -16.26 3.26 0.80
N LEU A 126 -15.62 2.37 0.02
CA LEU A 126 -15.29 1.02 0.47
C LEU A 126 -14.33 1.07 1.66
N ALA A 127 -13.26 1.86 1.57
CA ALA A 127 -12.32 2.07 2.66
C ALA A 127 -13.03 2.65 3.90
N ALA A 128 -13.90 3.65 3.73
CA ALA A 128 -14.70 4.23 4.81
C ALA A 128 -15.62 3.19 5.48
N SER A 129 -16.25 2.30 4.71
CA SER A 129 -17.08 1.21 5.26
C SER A 129 -16.28 0.22 6.10
N LEU A 130 -15.07 -0.14 5.65
CA LEU A 130 -14.17 -1.03 6.40
C LEU A 130 -13.68 -0.36 7.67
N LEU A 131 -13.35 0.93 7.60
CA LEU A 131 -12.98 1.72 8.76
C LEU A 131 -14.14 1.86 9.75
N ALA A 132 -15.37 2.05 9.28
CA ALA A 132 -16.56 2.09 10.13
C ALA A 132 -16.77 0.75 10.86
N LEU A 133 -16.59 -0.39 10.18
CA LEU A 133 -16.62 -1.71 10.81
C LEU A 133 -15.50 -1.86 11.85
N LEU A 134 -14.29 -1.42 11.53
CA LEU A 134 -13.17 -1.43 12.46
C LEU A 134 -13.46 -0.56 13.70
N SER A 135 -14.05 0.62 13.53
CA SER A 135 -14.47 1.48 14.63
C SER A 135 -15.53 0.80 15.50
N PHE A 136 -16.50 0.10 14.91
CA PHE A 136 -17.50 -0.66 15.67
C PHE A 136 -16.87 -1.81 16.46
N PHE A 137 -15.93 -2.56 15.86
CA PHE A 137 -15.20 -3.61 16.57
C PHE A 137 -14.29 -3.05 17.66
N ALA A 138 -13.63 -1.92 17.42
CA ALA A 138 -12.82 -1.23 18.41
C ALA A 138 -13.68 -0.77 19.59
N LEU A 139 -14.85 -0.19 19.34
CA LEU A 139 -15.81 0.18 20.38
C LEU A 139 -16.29 -1.05 21.18
N SER A 140 -16.64 -2.14 20.49
CA SER A 140 -17.02 -3.40 21.15
C SER A 140 -15.90 -3.95 22.04
N ALA A 141 -14.66 -3.89 21.56
CA ALA A 141 -13.48 -4.28 22.32
C ALA A 141 -13.24 -3.36 23.53
N MET A 142 -13.40 -2.04 23.37
CA MET A 142 -13.29 -1.06 24.45
C MET A 142 -14.33 -1.34 25.55
N LEU A 143 -15.59 -1.57 25.18
CA LEU A 143 -16.65 -1.93 26.15
C LEU A 143 -16.35 -3.25 26.87
N ARG A 144 -15.84 -4.25 26.14
CA ARG A 144 -15.39 -5.52 26.74
C ARG A 144 -14.21 -5.30 27.69
N ALA A 145 -13.26 -4.45 27.33
CA ALA A 145 -12.11 -4.11 28.14
C ALA A 145 -12.52 -3.37 29.43
N MET A 146 -13.48 -2.43 29.35
CA MET A 146 -14.04 -1.78 30.56
C MET A 146 -14.68 -2.78 31.51
N ARG A 147 -15.40 -3.78 30.97
CA ARG A 147 -16.04 -4.83 31.77
C ARG A 147 -15.04 -5.80 32.41
N SER A 148 -13.78 -5.81 31.98
CA SER A 148 -12.74 -6.67 32.59
C SER A 148 -12.37 -6.26 34.01
N GLY A 149 -12.85 -5.10 34.50
CA GLY A 149 -12.60 -4.61 35.85
C GLY A 149 -11.17 -4.12 36.10
N ARG A 150 -10.31 -4.13 35.07
CA ARG A 150 -8.93 -3.64 35.16
C ARG A 150 -8.89 -2.12 35.06
N ILE A 151 -8.23 -1.49 36.03
CA ILE A 151 -8.07 -0.02 36.10
C ILE A 151 -7.33 0.49 34.86
N GLU A 152 -6.33 -0.23 34.37
CA GLU A 152 -5.59 0.18 33.16
C GLU A 152 -6.50 0.26 31.93
N ALA A 153 -7.42 -0.70 31.78
CA ALA A 153 -8.36 -0.73 30.66
C ALA A 153 -9.34 0.45 30.71
N VAL A 154 -9.83 0.81 31.89
CA VAL A 154 -10.71 1.96 32.09
C VAL A 154 -9.99 3.26 31.73
N PHE A 155 -8.73 3.41 32.14
CA PHE A 155 -7.93 4.58 31.82
C PHE A 155 -7.73 4.74 30.31
N VAL A 156 -7.34 3.68 29.60
CA VAL A 156 -7.17 3.71 28.15
C VAL A 156 -8.48 4.10 27.44
N VAL A 157 -9.60 3.53 27.86
CA VAL A 157 -10.90 3.82 27.25
C VAL A 157 -11.34 5.26 27.54
N ALA A 158 -11.10 5.78 28.75
CA ALA A 158 -11.40 7.17 29.08
C ALA A 158 -10.59 8.14 28.20
N VAL A 159 -9.28 7.91 28.04
CA VAL A 159 -8.43 8.73 27.17
C VAL A 159 -8.91 8.68 25.72
N ALA A 160 -9.26 7.50 25.21
CA ALA A 160 -9.78 7.33 23.86
C ALA A 160 -11.12 8.06 23.64
N LEU A 161 -12.03 8.00 24.61
CA LEU A 161 -13.30 8.73 24.57
C LEU A 161 -13.10 10.24 24.59
N ILE A 162 -12.21 10.75 25.45
CA ILE A 162 -11.88 12.18 25.50
C ILE A 162 -11.31 12.63 24.16
N ALA A 163 -10.37 11.87 23.59
CA ALA A 163 -9.80 12.16 22.28
C ALA A 163 -10.88 12.21 21.19
N LEU A 164 -11.84 11.28 21.20
CA LEU A 164 -12.95 11.23 20.24
C LEU A 164 -13.89 12.44 20.38
N ILE A 165 -14.25 12.81 21.61
CA ILE A 165 -15.16 13.94 21.88
C ILE A 165 -14.51 15.25 21.41
N ILE A 166 -13.22 15.44 21.67
CA ILE A 166 -12.47 16.63 21.26
C ILE A 166 -12.55 16.86 19.73
N GLN A 167 -12.68 15.81 18.92
CA GLN A 167 -12.73 15.89 17.46
C GLN A 167 -14.11 16.25 16.88
N LEU A 168 -15.15 16.47 17.71
CA LEU A 168 -16.50 16.77 17.21
C LEU A 168 -16.59 18.19 16.60
N PRO A 169 -17.22 18.37 15.41
CA PRO A 169 -17.34 19.66 14.72
C PRO A 169 -17.89 20.85 15.54
N PRO A 170 -18.92 20.70 16.40
CA PRO A 170 -19.42 21.84 17.19
C PRO A 170 -18.44 22.33 18.25
N LEU A 171 -17.51 21.49 18.72
CA LEU A 171 -16.53 21.85 19.75
C LEU A 171 -15.34 22.62 19.18
N THR A 172 -15.08 22.53 17.87
CA THR A 172 -13.98 23.24 17.21
C THR A 172 -14.26 24.73 16.99
N LEU A 173 -15.53 25.15 17.11
CA LEU A 173 -15.95 26.54 16.97
C LEU A 173 -15.65 27.39 18.22
N VAL A 174 -15.38 26.77 19.37
CA VAL A 174 -15.00 27.48 20.59
C VAL A 174 -13.51 27.84 20.50
N PRO A 175 -13.11 29.13 20.58
CA PRO A 175 -11.75 29.57 20.25
C PRO A 175 -10.62 28.87 21.01
N ILE A 176 -10.84 28.51 22.28
CA ILE A 176 -9.86 27.82 23.12
C ILE A 176 -9.78 26.33 22.77
N ILE A 177 -10.95 25.67 22.63
CA ILE A 177 -11.03 24.24 22.34
C ILE A 177 -10.55 23.97 20.90
N GLY A 178 -10.94 24.81 19.94
CA GLY A 178 -10.53 24.72 18.54
C GLY A 178 -9.01 24.78 18.35
N GLN A 179 -8.30 25.66 19.08
CA GLN A 179 -6.84 25.74 19.04
C GLN A 179 -6.18 24.45 19.56
N THR A 180 -6.70 23.89 20.66
CA THR A 180 -6.20 22.61 21.18
C THR A 180 -6.46 21.47 20.19
N VAL A 181 -7.65 21.43 19.57
CA VAL A 181 -7.99 20.43 18.54
C VAL A 181 -7.07 20.53 17.34
N GLN A 182 -6.83 21.74 16.83
CA GLN A 182 -5.92 21.96 15.70
C GLN A 182 -4.50 21.51 16.04
N TRP A 183 -3.98 21.89 17.20
CA TRP A 183 -2.67 21.43 17.67
C TRP A 183 -2.59 19.90 17.76
N VAL A 184 -3.62 19.24 18.32
CA VAL A 184 -3.67 17.77 18.38
C VAL A 184 -3.64 17.16 16.98
N ASN A 185 -4.36 17.72 16.01
CA ASN A 185 -4.38 17.21 14.64
C ASN A 185 -3.04 17.42 13.93
N ASP A 186 -2.48 18.64 14.00
CA ASP A 186 -1.28 19.02 13.26
C ASP A 186 -0.01 18.36 13.79
N TYR A 187 0.04 18.09 15.10
CA TYR A 187 1.21 17.48 15.74
C TYR A 187 0.98 16.01 16.06
N LEU A 188 -0.03 15.67 16.87
CA LEU A 188 -0.17 14.30 17.41
C LEU A 188 -0.74 13.32 16.37
N VAL A 189 -1.88 13.66 15.75
CA VAL A 189 -2.51 12.79 14.74
C VAL A 189 -1.62 12.69 13.51
N ALA A 190 -1.11 13.82 13.02
CA ALA A 190 -0.18 13.84 11.90
C ALA A 190 1.13 13.07 12.21
N ALA A 191 1.69 13.18 13.42
CA ALA A 191 2.85 12.38 13.81
C ALA A 191 2.54 10.88 13.84
N GLY A 192 1.36 10.48 14.34
CA GLY A 192 0.92 9.09 14.32
C GLY A 192 0.80 8.56 12.88
N ALA A 193 0.15 9.30 11.99
CA ALA A 193 0.02 8.94 10.57
C ALA A 193 1.38 8.84 9.88
N ARG A 194 2.28 9.81 10.10
CA ARG A 194 3.66 9.76 9.59
C ARG A 194 4.44 8.59 10.18
N GLY A 195 4.27 8.29 11.46
CA GLY A 195 4.88 7.14 12.13
C GLY A 195 4.45 5.82 11.51
N LEU A 196 3.17 5.65 11.17
CA LEU A 196 2.67 4.48 10.45
C LEU A 196 3.26 4.39 9.03
N LEU A 197 3.32 5.50 8.30
CA LEU A 197 3.93 5.54 6.97
C LEU A 197 5.41 5.17 7.02
N LEU A 198 6.18 5.78 7.93
CA LEU A 198 7.59 5.46 8.13
C LEU A 198 7.78 4.01 8.59
N GLY A 199 6.95 3.52 9.52
CA GLY A 199 6.99 2.14 9.99
C GLY A 199 6.74 1.14 8.85
N SER A 200 5.76 1.42 7.99
CA SER A 200 5.50 0.59 6.80
C SER A 200 6.66 0.62 5.80
N ALA A 201 7.28 1.78 5.60
CA ALA A 201 8.44 1.94 4.72
C ALA A 201 9.67 1.21 5.27
N ILE A 202 9.94 1.31 6.57
CA ILE A 202 11.01 0.56 7.24
C ILE A 202 10.74 -0.95 7.15
N GLY A 203 9.49 -1.37 7.35
CA GLY A 203 9.10 -2.78 7.18
C GLY A 203 9.38 -3.30 5.78
N ALA A 204 9.05 -2.53 4.74
CA ALA A 204 9.38 -2.84 3.36
C ALA A 204 10.89 -2.88 3.10
N LEU A 205 11.65 -1.95 3.69
CA LEU A 205 13.12 -1.92 3.60
C LEU A 205 13.74 -3.14 4.27
N VAL A 206 13.28 -3.54 5.45
CA VAL A 206 13.74 -4.76 6.13
C VAL A 206 13.44 -5.99 5.30
N ALA A 207 12.24 -6.11 4.72
CA ALA A 207 11.91 -7.21 3.81
C ALA A 207 12.83 -7.22 2.57
N GLY A 208 13.13 -6.06 1.99
CA GLY A 208 14.08 -5.92 0.88
C GLY A 208 15.49 -6.36 1.27
N VAL A 209 16.02 -5.90 2.40
CA VAL A 209 17.36 -6.28 2.90
C VAL A 209 17.44 -7.78 3.19
N ARG A 210 16.40 -8.38 3.79
CA ARG A 210 16.34 -9.83 4.03
C ARG A 210 16.40 -10.61 2.71
N LEU A 211 15.75 -10.12 1.66
CA LEU A 211 15.82 -10.71 0.32
C LEU A 211 17.22 -10.56 -0.30
N LEU A 212 17.85 -9.39 -0.19
CA LEU A 212 19.21 -9.14 -0.71
C LEU A 212 20.28 -10.03 -0.04
N ILE A 213 20.16 -10.26 1.26
CA ILE A 213 21.08 -11.13 2.02
C ILE A 213 20.74 -12.62 1.84
N GLY A 214 19.59 -12.94 1.25
CA GLY A 214 19.14 -14.31 1.02
C GLY A 214 18.53 -15.00 2.25
N PHE A 215 18.05 -14.24 3.24
CA PHE A 215 17.26 -14.78 4.35
C PHE A 215 15.87 -15.24 3.89
N ASP A 216 15.26 -14.53 2.94
CA ASP A 216 13.98 -14.87 2.32
C ASP A 216 14.20 -15.14 0.81
N MET A 217 13.94 -16.37 0.35
CA MET A 217 14.20 -16.80 -1.04
C MET A 217 12.94 -17.33 -1.74
N PRO A 218 11.88 -16.51 -1.93
CA PRO A 218 10.62 -16.97 -2.53
C PRO A 218 10.78 -17.50 -3.97
N TYR A 219 11.86 -17.12 -4.65
CA TYR A 219 12.21 -17.54 -6.00
C TYR A 219 13.03 -18.83 -6.08
N ALA A 220 13.57 -19.34 -4.95
CA ALA A 220 14.49 -20.48 -4.92
C ALA A 220 13.95 -21.71 -4.16
N ASP A 221 12.79 -21.60 -3.54
CA ASP A 221 12.09 -22.66 -2.78
C ASP A 221 11.15 -23.51 -3.67
N ARG A 222 11.46 -23.66 -4.96
CA ARG A 222 10.77 -24.58 -5.88
C ARG A 222 11.74 -25.49 -6.62
#